data_AF-A0A0K8J8H1-F1
#
_entry.id   AF-A0A0K8J8H1-F1
#
_cell.length_a   1.000
_cell.length_b   1.000
_cell.length_c   1.000
_cell.angle_alpha   90.00
_cell.angle_beta   90.00
_cell.angle_gamma   90.00
#
_symmetry.space_group_name_H-M   'P 1'
#
loop_
_entity.id
_entity.type
_entity.pdbx_description
1 polymer ?
#
loop_
_entity_poly.entity_id
_entity_poly.type
_entity_poly.pdbx_seq_one_letter_code
_entity_poly.pdbx_strand_id
1 'polypeptide(L)'
;MRKRSSMELSSLIIFLSIISIILQFAAYLFFTSPFIILGISSVVVILSIHILLEQSLTYKACTLYTILTLFISTIITLLIYFGADTKLLPFTKSLLGILALNWLIPVIHCFIRHMFDYGSRIEHFNSFYRNVNIIFLLFYITVLIYISFGQKTYPRIYPIFDSVNFTPFWTSATQIENYINHMIPFSDIFIYFISRILIYMPYGYYGILLLRNTSKFIWLIYLLLLPSTIELIQYLIIPGRCDIDDLIYGLIGGAIGALLFYLTNAIYRWVSGKNFLSKGSKARYSNKPLYF
;
A
#
# COMPACT_ATOMS: atom_id res chain seq x y z
N MET A 1 29.79 11.30 -14.99
CA MET A 1 29.67 10.60 -13.69
C MET A 1 30.30 9.22 -13.83
N ARG A 2 31.28 8.86 -12.99
CA ARG A 2 31.98 7.57 -13.02
C ARG A 2 31.10 6.50 -12.38
N LYS A 3 30.82 5.41 -13.08
CA LYS A 3 30.09 4.26 -12.54
C LYS A 3 30.95 3.64 -11.42
N ARG A 4 30.45 3.70 -10.17
CA ARG A 4 31.11 3.11 -9.00
C ARG A 4 31.26 1.59 -9.16
N SER A 5 32.26 1.02 -8.48
CA SER A 5 32.40 -0.44 -8.43
C SER A 5 31.19 -1.07 -7.72
N SER A 6 30.92 -2.34 -8.00
CA SER A 6 29.81 -3.08 -7.35
C SER A 6 29.94 -3.08 -5.81
N MET A 7 31.17 -3.10 -5.29
CA MET A 7 31.46 -3.09 -3.85
C MET A 7 31.17 -1.72 -3.21
N GLU A 8 31.59 -0.63 -3.86
CA GLU A 8 31.32 0.74 -3.40
C GLU A 8 29.81 1.03 -3.35
N LEU A 9 29.06 0.50 -4.32
CA LEU A 9 27.61 0.66 -4.38
C LEU A 9 26.91 -0.10 -3.24
N SER A 10 27.30 -1.35 -3.00
CA SER A 10 26.73 -2.15 -1.90
C SER A 10 27.02 -1.53 -0.54
N SER A 11 28.24 -1.04 -0.32
CA SER A 11 28.62 -0.34 0.91
C SER A 11 27.78 0.93 1.11
N LEU A 12 27.59 1.73 0.06
CA LEU A 12 26.76 2.93 0.11
C LEU A 12 25.30 2.62 0.48
N ILE A 13 24.72 1.56 -0.12
CA ILE A 13 23.34 1.14 0.17
C ILE A 13 23.20 0.78 1.64
N ILE A 14 24.10 -0.03 2.18
CA ILE A 14 24.08 -0.45 3.59
C ILE A 14 24.23 0.78 4.49
N PHE A 15 25.21 1.63 4.21
CA PHE A 15 25.47 2.84 4.98
C PHE A 15 24.25 3.77 5.06
N LEU A 16 23.65 4.09 3.90
CA LEU A 16 22.47 4.96 3.85
C LEU A 16 21.26 4.31 4.52
N SER A 17 21.11 2.99 4.44
CA SER A 17 20.02 2.27 5.12
C SER A 17 20.17 2.37 6.64
N ILE A 18 21.36 2.11 7.18
CA ILE A 18 21.66 2.21 8.61
C ILE A 18 21.40 3.62 9.11
N ILE A 19 21.95 4.64 8.43
CA ILE A 19 21.72 6.04 8.82
C ILE A 19 20.24 6.40 8.77
N SER A 20 19.52 5.95 7.75
CA SER A 20 18.08 6.24 7.64
C SER A 20 17.30 5.68 8.83
N ILE A 21 17.57 4.43 9.21
CA ILE A 21 16.94 3.77 10.34
C ILE A 21 17.30 4.50 11.64
N ILE A 22 18.59 4.78 11.88
CA ILE A 22 19.04 5.49 13.09
C ILE A 22 18.32 6.83 13.21
N LEU A 23 18.27 7.63 12.15
CA LEU A 23 17.62 8.95 12.18
C LEU A 23 16.10 8.86 12.38
N GLN A 24 15.44 7.88 11.76
CA GLN A 24 14.00 7.66 11.93
C GLN A 24 13.64 7.27 13.37
N PHE A 25 14.36 6.31 13.93
CA PHE A 25 14.11 5.84 15.30
C PHE A 25 14.62 6.82 16.36
N ALA A 26 15.67 7.59 16.07
CA ALA A 26 16.04 8.72 16.90
C ALA A 26 14.93 9.78 16.91
N ALA A 27 14.36 10.14 15.75
CA ALA A 27 13.23 11.04 15.71
C ALA A 27 12.03 10.50 16.51
N TYR A 28 11.78 9.19 16.43
CA TYR A 28 10.75 8.52 17.23
C TYR A 28 10.99 8.63 18.75
N LEU A 29 12.24 8.54 19.19
CA LEU A 29 12.64 8.61 20.60
C LEU A 29 12.58 10.04 21.16
N PHE A 30 13.02 11.03 20.38
CA PHE A 30 13.20 12.40 20.87
C PHE A 30 11.96 13.29 20.73
N PHE A 31 11.05 12.99 19.80
CA PHE A 31 9.89 13.84 19.53
C PHE A 31 8.58 13.16 19.97
N THR A 32 7.71 13.93 20.63
CA THR A 32 6.36 13.47 21.00
C THR A 32 5.34 13.65 19.87
N SER A 33 5.56 14.64 18.99
CA SER A 33 4.60 14.94 17.91
C SER A 33 4.72 13.95 16.75
N PRO A 34 3.64 13.22 16.39
CA PRO A 34 3.67 12.25 15.31
C PRO A 34 3.96 12.90 13.96
N PHE A 35 3.51 14.13 13.73
CA PHE A 35 3.75 14.86 12.48
C PHE A 35 5.25 15.18 12.27
N ILE A 36 5.95 15.53 13.35
CA ILE A 36 7.39 15.81 13.29
C ILE A 36 8.17 14.53 13.01
N ILE A 37 7.82 13.43 13.70
CA ILE A 37 8.44 12.11 13.48
C ILE A 37 8.30 11.68 12.02
N LEU A 38 7.08 11.74 11.48
CA LEU A 38 6.80 11.33 10.10
C LEU A 38 7.42 12.30 9.08
N GLY A 39 7.47 13.59 9.38
CA GLY A 39 8.14 14.60 8.55
C GLY A 39 9.64 14.34 8.42
N ILE A 40 10.35 14.17 9.54
CA ILE A 40 11.79 13.86 9.54
C ILE A 40 12.03 12.52 8.83
N SER A 41 11.25 11.50 9.15
CA SER A 41 11.34 10.19 8.50
C SER A 41 11.19 10.29 6.98
N SER A 42 10.30 11.18 6.51
CA SER A 42 10.08 11.40 5.09
C SER A 42 11.29 12.02 4.40
N VAL A 43 11.82 13.10 4.98
CA VAL A 43 12.98 13.82 4.44
C VAL A 43 14.20 12.90 4.35
N VAL A 44 14.46 12.11 5.39
CA VAL A 44 15.59 11.17 5.44
C VAL A 44 15.52 10.14 4.30
N VAL A 45 14.33 9.59 4.03
CA VAL A 45 14.15 8.59 2.97
C VAL A 45 14.26 9.24 1.59
N ILE A 46 13.68 10.42 1.39
CA ILE A 46 13.80 11.18 0.13
C ILE A 46 15.26 11.44 -0.20
N LEU A 47 16.02 11.99 0.76
CA LEU A 47 17.44 12.32 0.57
C LEU A 47 18.25 11.06 0.25
N SER A 48 18.06 9.98 1.01
CA SER A 48 18.80 8.73 0.81
C SER A 48 18.55 8.13 -0.57
N ILE A 49 17.29 8.13 -1.03
CA ILE A 49 16.93 7.60 -2.34
C ILE A 49 17.44 8.49 -3.45
N HIS A 50 17.35 9.81 -3.29
CA HIS A 50 17.88 10.76 -4.25
C HIS A 50 19.39 10.56 -4.44
N ILE A 51 20.14 10.49 -3.34
CA ILE A 51 21.60 10.23 -3.36
C ILE A 51 21.91 8.89 -4.04
N LEU A 52 21.18 7.82 -3.68
CA LEU A 52 21.39 6.50 -4.29
C LEU A 52 21.13 6.50 -5.78
N LEU A 53 20.08 7.19 -6.22
CA LEU A 53 19.68 7.20 -7.61
C LEU A 53 20.68 7.97 -8.47
N GLU A 54 21.15 9.14 -8.01
CA GLU A 54 22.17 9.94 -8.69
C GLU A 54 23.54 9.23 -8.74
N GLN A 55 23.93 8.52 -7.67
CA GLN A 55 25.24 7.85 -7.63
C GLN A 55 25.25 6.50 -8.36
N SER A 56 24.15 5.74 -8.30
CA SER A 56 24.09 4.39 -8.85
C SER A 56 23.65 4.33 -10.31
N LEU A 57 22.90 5.35 -10.77
CA LEU A 57 22.21 5.37 -12.06
C LEU A 57 21.39 4.09 -12.33
N THR A 58 20.91 3.40 -11.28
CA THR A 58 20.08 2.20 -11.41
C THR A 58 19.02 2.12 -10.32
N TYR A 59 17.79 1.74 -10.70
CA TYR A 59 16.72 1.53 -9.71
C TYR A 59 16.91 0.25 -8.87
N LYS A 60 17.87 -0.61 -9.25
CA LYS A 60 18.25 -1.80 -8.45
C LYS A 60 18.79 -1.42 -7.07
N ALA A 61 19.61 -0.36 -6.98
CA ALA A 61 20.13 0.14 -5.71
C ALA A 61 18.99 0.65 -4.81
N CYS A 62 18.05 1.41 -5.38
CA CYS A 62 16.85 1.85 -4.66
C CYS A 62 16.00 0.68 -4.19
N THR A 63 15.89 -0.39 -4.98
CA THR A 63 15.16 -1.62 -4.57
C THR A 63 15.79 -2.20 -3.31
N LEU A 64 17.10 -2.43 -3.31
CA LEU A 64 17.81 -3.03 -2.19
C LEU A 64 17.70 -2.15 -0.92
N TYR A 65 17.85 -0.84 -1.06
CA TYR A 65 17.66 0.11 0.03
C TYR A 65 16.24 0.04 0.62
N THR A 66 15.20 0.07 -0.22
CA THR A 66 13.80 -0.03 0.23
C THR A 66 13.51 -1.34 0.94
N ILE A 67 14.03 -2.46 0.42
CA ILE A 67 13.86 -3.78 1.06
C ILE A 67 14.55 -3.80 2.42
N LEU A 68 15.78 -3.33 2.51
CA LEU A 68 16.57 -3.37 3.73
C LEU A 68 15.95 -2.47 4.83
N THR A 69 15.54 -1.26 4.46
CA THR A 69 14.89 -0.33 5.39
C THR A 69 13.53 -0.84 5.85
N LEU A 70 12.70 -1.41 4.96
CA LEU A 70 11.44 -2.05 5.35
C LEU A 70 11.66 -3.25 6.26
N PHE A 71 12.60 -4.12 5.94
CA PHE A 71 12.89 -5.32 6.72
C PHE A 71 13.32 -4.95 8.15
N ILE A 72 14.31 -4.07 8.29
CA ILE A 72 14.83 -3.69 9.61
C ILE A 72 13.77 -2.90 10.41
N SER A 73 13.05 -1.96 9.79
CA SER A 73 11.98 -1.22 10.49
C SER A 73 10.83 -2.12 10.91
N THR A 74 10.49 -3.16 10.14
CA THR A 74 9.50 -4.17 10.53
C THR A 74 9.97 -4.98 11.73
N ILE A 75 11.23 -5.46 11.73
CA ILE A 75 11.80 -6.19 12.87
C ILE A 75 11.75 -5.33 14.13
N ILE A 76 12.24 -4.09 14.07
CA ILE A 76 12.25 -3.20 15.23
C ILE A 76 10.82 -2.96 15.73
N THR A 77 9.87 -2.72 14.82
CA THR A 77 8.46 -2.51 15.18
C THR A 77 7.85 -3.75 15.85
N LEU A 78 8.14 -4.96 15.35
CA LEU A 78 7.67 -6.20 15.95
C LEU A 78 8.30 -6.44 17.33
N LEU A 79 9.60 -6.18 17.48
CA LEU A 79 10.29 -6.28 18.78
C LEU A 79 9.69 -5.32 19.81
N ILE A 80 9.36 -4.09 19.41
CA ILE A 80 8.67 -3.12 20.30
C ILE A 80 7.24 -3.59 20.61
N TYR A 81 6.53 -4.12 19.63
CA TYR A 81 5.15 -4.60 19.82
C TYR A 81 5.09 -5.78 20.81
N PHE A 82 5.98 -6.77 20.68
CA PHE A 82 6.03 -7.92 21.60
C PHE A 82 6.72 -7.59 22.93
N GLY A 83 7.65 -6.64 22.94
CA GLY A 83 8.36 -6.17 24.12
C GLY A 83 7.66 -5.04 24.88
N ALA A 84 6.39 -4.75 24.57
CA ALA A 84 5.63 -3.59 25.07
C ALA A 84 5.48 -3.54 26.60
N ASP A 85 5.74 -4.64 27.30
CA ASP A 85 5.79 -4.68 28.77
C ASP A 85 7.03 -3.94 29.33
N THR A 86 8.03 -3.68 28.50
CA THR A 86 9.21 -2.89 28.88
C THR A 86 8.91 -1.40 28.72
N LYS A 87 9.02 -0.63 29.81
CA LYS A 87 8.81 0.84 29.85
C LYS A 87 9.73 1.66 28.92
N LEU A 88 10.65 1.02 28.20
CA LEU A 88 11.67 1.68 27.38
C LEU A 88 11.07 2.35 26.14
N LEU A 89 10.09 1.72 25.47
CA LEU A 89 9.51 2.22 24.23
C LEU A 89 8.04 1.82 24.09
N PRO A 90 7.08 2.76 24.25
CA PRO A 90 5.68 2.43 24.05
C PRO A 90 5.41 2.20 22.56
N PHE A 91 4.58 1.20 22.25
CA PHE A 91 4.08 1.01 20.90
C PHE A 91 3.05 2.10 20.56
N THR A 92 3.30 2.85 19.48
CA THR A 92 2.41 3.93 19.02
C THR A 92 2.12 3.80 17.52
N LYS A 93 1.01 4.40 17.07
CA LYS A 93 0.62 4.40 15.65
C LYS A 93 1.67 5.04 14.72
N SER A 94 2.54 5.90 15.24
CA SER A 94 3.66 6.50 14.49
C SER A 94 4.66 5.48 13.99
N LEU A 95 4.88 4.35 14.70
CA LEU A 95 5.76 3.27 14.22
C LEU A 95 5.24 2.65 12.92
N LEU A 96 3.92 2.39 12.86
CA LEU A 96 3.27 1.93 11.64
C LEU A 96 3.37 2.98 10.53
N GLY A 97 3.30 4.26 10.88
CA GLY A 97 3.53 5.36 9.94
C GLY A 97 4.94 5.37 9.35
N ILE A 98 5.99 5.14 10.15
CA ILE A 98 7.37 5.02 9.66
C ILE A 98 7.49 3.86 8.66
N LEU A 99 6.90 2.70 8.98
CA LEU A 99 6.90 1.55 8.08
C LEU A 99 6.22 1.87 6.74
N ALA A 100 5.06 2.53 6.79
CA ALA A 100 4.33 2.96 5.60
C ALA A 100 5.16 3.93 4.73
N LEU A 101 5.84 4.90 5.35
CA LEU A 101 6.70 5.86 4.64
C LEU A 101 7.93 5.19 3.99
N ASN A 102 8.52 4.20 4.66
CA ASN A 102 9.65 3.43 4.13
C ASN A 102 9.31 2.65 2.86
N TRP A 103 8.03 2.42 2.57
CA TRP A 103 7.57 1.89 1.29
C TRP A 103 7.09 3.00 0.34
N LEU A 104 6.20 3.87 0.83
CA LEU A 104 5.47 4.85 0.00
C LEU A 104 6.41 5.86 -0.66
N ILE A 105 7.34 6.42 0.10
CA ILE A 105 8.24 7.46 -0.39
C ILE A 105 9.16 6.95 -1.50
N PRO A 106 9.84 5.79 -1.35
CA PRO A 106 10.62 5.24 -2.45
C PRO A 106 9.82 5.04 -3.72
N VAL A 107 8.61 4.51 -3.59
CA VAL A 107 7.73 4.26 -4.74
C VAL A 107 7.39 5.58 -5.43
N ILE A 108 6.93 6.59 -4.67
CA ILE A 108 6.55 7.89 -5.21
C ILE A 108 7.75 8.61 -5.81
N HIS A 109 8.86 8.72 -5.08
CA HIS A 109 10.05 9.44 -5.55
C HIS A 109 10.63 8.82 -6.82
N CYS A 110 10.79 7.49 -6.86
CA CYS A 110 11.26 6.80 -8.05
C CYS A 110 10.26 6.88 -9.21
N PHE A 111 8.96 6.82 -8.92
CA PHE A 111 7.91 6.98 -9.94
C PHE A 111 7.95 8.37 -10.58
N ILE A 112 7.99 9.43 -9.77
CA ILE A 112 8.09 10.82 -10.24
C ILE A 112 9.38 11.00 -11.04
N ARG A 113 10.52 10.56 -10.49
CA ARG A 113 11.81 10.68 -11.18
C ARG A 113 11.81 9.98 -12.53
N HIS A 114 11.27 8.77 -12.62
CA HIS A 114 11.18 8.02 -13.87
C HIS A 114 10.21 8.67 -14.87
N MET A 115 9.14 9.30 -14.38
CA MET A 115 8.18 10.02 -15.21
C MET A 115 8.81 11.25 -15.91
N PHE A 116 9.73 11.95 -15.25
CA PHE A 116 10.46 13.11 -15.80
C PHE A 116 11.78 12.74 -16.51
N ASP A 117 12.20 11.47 -16.49
CA ASP A 117 13.43 11.04 -17.18
C ASP A 117 13.14 10.84 -18.68
N TYR A 118 13.37 11.91 -19.46
CA TYR A 118 13.26 11.88 -20.92
C TYR A 118 14.39 11.06 -21.58
N GLY A 119 15.49 10.80 -20.86
CA GLY A 119 16.62 10.00 -21.32
C GLY A 119 16.58 8.56 -20.79
N SER A 120 17.23 7.61 -21.48
CA SER A 120 17.45 6.25 -20.96
C SER A 120 18.64 6.21 -19.98
N ARG A 121 18.79 7.21 -19.12
CA ARG A 121 19.97 7.33 -18.25
C ARG A 121 19.95 6.33 -17.10
N ILE A 122 18.75 6.00 -16.59
CA ILE A 122 18.60 5.14 -15.42
C ILE A 122 17.86 3.86 -15.80
N GLU A 123 18.49 2.72 -15.57
CA GLU A 123 17.97 1.42 -15.97
C GLU A 123 17.14 0.73 -14.88
N HIS A 124 16.29 -0.22 -15.30
CA HIS A 124 15.58 -1.19 -14.46
C HIS A 124 14.44 -0.69 -13.56
N PHE A 125 13.76 0.41 -13.92
CA PHE A 125 12.57 0.89 -13.19
C PHE A 125 11.47 -0.19 -13.04
N ASN A 126 11.12 -0.90 -14.12
CA ASN A 126 10.09 -1.93 -14.08
C ASN A 126 10.40 -3.05 -13.06
N SER A 127 11.68 -3.40 -12.90
CA SER A 127 12.11 -4.39 -11.92
C SER A 127 11.98 -3.86 -10.48
N PHE A 128 12.35 -2.60 -10.25
CA PHE A 128 12.15 -1.93 -8.96
C PHE A 128 10.67 -1.89 -8.59
N TYR A 129 9.83 -1.38 -9.49
CA TYR A 129 8.40 -1.26 -9.23
C TYR A 129 7.79 -2.63 -8.94
N ARG A 130 8.10 -3.66 -9.72
CA ARG A 130 7.61 -5.02 -9.47
C ARG A 130 8.02 -5.53 -8.09
N ASN A 131 9.31 -5.48 -7.75
CA ASN A 131 9.82 -6.09 -6.52
C ASN A 131 9.30 -5.39 -5.26
N VAL A 132 9.27 -4.05 -5.27
CA VAL A 132 8.77 -3.25 -4.13
C VAL A 132 7.26 -3.44 -3.94
N ASN A 133 6.49 -3.58 -5.02
CA ASN A 133 5.05 -3.82 -4.92
C ASN A 133 4.69 -5.27 -4.56
N ILE A 134 5.54 -6.26 -4.87
CA ILE A 134 5.36 -7.63 -4.35
C ILE A 134 5.43 -7.62 -2.81
N ILE A 135 6.38 -6.89 -2.24
CA ILE A 135 6.49 -6.77 -0.77
C ILE A 135 5.27 -6.09 -0.17
N PHE A 136 4.77 -5.03 -0.81
CA PHE A 136 3.52 -4.40 -0.40
C PHE A 136 2.34 -5.36 -0.47
N LEU A 137 2.23 -6.17 -1.53
CA LEU A 137 1.17 -7.18 -1.65
C LEU A 137 1.23 -8.22 -0.53
N LEU A 138 2.43 -8.68 -0.15
CA LEU A 138 2.59 -9.60 0.98
C LEU A 138 2.15 -8.94 2.30
N PHE A 139 2.55 -7.69 2.54
CA PHE A 139 2.12 -6.94 3.72
C PHE A 139 0.60 -6.72 3.72
N TYR A 140 0.03 -6.34 2.58
CA TYR A 140 -1.40 -6.15 2.37
C TYR A 140 -2.20 -7.42 2.68
N ILE A 141 -1.77 -8.59 2.21
CA ILE A 141 -2.43 -9.87 2.50
C ILE A 141 -2.41 -10.15 4.01
N THR A 142 -1.29 -9.92 4.69
CA THR A 142 -1.19 -10.08 6.14
C THR A 142 -2.16 -9.15 6.88
N VAL A 143 -2.24 -7.88 6.47
CA VAL A 143 -3.17 -6.90 7.06
C VAL A 143 -4.63 -7.29 6.78
N LEU A 144 -4.94 -7.74 5.57
CA LEU A 144 -6.28 -8.19 5.17
C LEU A 144 -6.74 -9.37 6.02
N ILE A 145 -5.89 -10.38 6.21
CA ILE A 145 -6.17 -11.53 7.09
C ILE A 145 -6.36 -11.07 8.53
N TYR A 146 -5.46 -10.21 9.04
CA TYR A 146 -5.53 -9.71 10.42
C TYR A 146 -6.82 -8.93 10.68
N ILE A 147 -7.22 -8.04 9.77
CA ILE A 147 -8.44 -7.25 9.90
C ILE A 147 -9.67 -8.17 9.82
N SER A 148 -9.72 -9.07 8.83
CA SER A 148 -10.89 -9.92 8.57
C SER A 148 -11.16 -10.93 9.69
N PHE A 149 -10.12 -11.52 10.27
CA PHE A 149 -10.24 -12.63 11.24
C PHE A 149 -9.80 -12.29 12.68
N GLY A 150 -9.23 -11.11 12.92
CA GLY A 150 -8.76 -10.72 14.25
C GLY A 150 -9.91 -10.61 15.26
N GLN A 151 -9.87 -11.38 16.36
CA GLN A 151 -10.97 -11.41 17.34
C GLN A 151 -11.22 -10.06 18.05
N LYS A 152 -10.19 -9.20 18.16
CA LYS A 152 -10.25 -7.85 18.74
C LYS A 152 -10.13 -6.73 17.69
N THR A 153 -10.52 -6.99 16.45
CA THR A 153 -10.50 -5.97 15.39
C THR A 153 -11.41 -4.81 15.78
N TYR A 154 -10.93 -3.58 15.56
CA TYR A 154 -11.61 -2.31 15.82
C TYR A 154 -13.14 -2.40 15.60
N PRO A 155 -13.96 -2.34 16.67
CA PRO A 155 -15.42 -2.51 16.57
C PRO A 155 -16.09 -1.51 15.64
N ARG A 156 -15.47 -0.35 15.43
CA ARG A 156 -15.90 0.69 14.47
C ARG A 156 -15.79 0.25 13.01
N ILE A 157 -14.90 -0.69 12.71
CA ILE A 157 -14.60 -1.16 11.35
C ILE A 157 -15.40 -2.44 11.08
N TYR A 158 -15.43 -3.37 12.03
CA TYR A 158 -16.14 -4.66 11.93
C TYR A 158 -16.97 -4.91 13.19
N PRO A 159 -18.22 -4.40 13.26
CA PRO A 159 -19.15 -4.79 14.31
C PRO A 159 -19.46 -6.29 14.20
N ILE A 160 -19.59 -6.96 15.34
CA ILE A 160 -19.97 -8.38 15.41
C ILE A 160 -21.46 -8.43 15.75
N PHE A 161 -22.23 -9.17 14.96
CA PHE A 161 -23.65 -9.39 15.18
C PHE A 161 -23.92 -10.79 15.72
N ASP A 162 -25.08 -10.98 16.35
CA ASP A 162 -25.47 -12.26 16.94
C ASP A 162 -25.79 -13.33 15.87
N SER A 163 -26.07 -12.92 14.64
CA SER A 163 -26.42 -13.79 13.52
C SER A 163 -25.74 -13.36 12.21
N VAL A 164 -25.63 -14.29 11.27
CA VAL A 164 -25.16 -14.02 9.91
C VAL A 164 -26.11 -13.04 9.21
N ASN A 165 -25.57 -12.02 8.52
CA ASN A 165 -26.37 -11.09 7.75
C ASN A 165 -26.35 -11.41 6.25
N PHE A 166 -27.46 -11.95 5.74
CA PHE A 166 -27.67 -12.15 4.29
C PHE A 166 -28.58 -11.09 3.67
N THR A 167 -29.11 -10.16 4.47
CA THR A 167 -29.97 -9.08 3.99
C THR A 167 -29.11 -7.93 3.46
N PRO A 168 -29.17 -7.62 2.14
CA PRO A 168 -28.41 -6.52 1.57
C PRO A 168 -28.80 -5.19 2.20
N PHE A 169 -27.79 -4.37 2.47
CA PHE A 169 -27.83 -3.06 3.08
C PHE A 169 -28.34 -3.01 4.52
N TRP A 170 -28.51 -4.15 5.19
CA TRP A 170 -29.00 -4.18 6.57
C TRP A 170 -28.01 -3.53 7.54
N THR A 171 -26.74 -3.95 7.51
CA THR A 171 -25.70 -3.34 8.37
C THR A 171 -25.53 -1.87 8.05
N SER A 172 -25.57 -1.53 6.77
CA SER A 172 -25.50 -0.14 6.31
C SER A 172 -26.65 0.72 6.86
N ALA A 173 -27.88 0.21 6.81
CA ALA A 173 -29.07 0.88 7.33
C ALA A 173 -29.03 1.03 8.85
N THR A 174 -28.61 -0.01 9.58
CA THR A 174 -28.49 0.06 11.05
C THR A 174 -27.45 1.08 11.49
N GLN A 175 -26.33 1.22 10.79
CA GLN A 175 -25.37 2.29 11.07
C GLN A 175 -25.99 3.68 10.86
N ILE A 176 -26.73 3.89 9.76
CA ILE A 176 -27.40 5.16 9.48
C ILE A 176 -28.47 5.46 10.54
N GLU A 177 -29.29 4.48 10.90
CA GLU A 177 -30.31 4.60 11.94
C GLU A 177 -29.69 4.95 13.30
N ASN A 178 -28.59 4.28 13.67
CA ASN A 178 -27.87 4.56 14.91
C ASN A 178 -27.36 6.01 14.96
N TYR A 179 -26.98 6.58 13.82
CA TYR A 179 -26.58 7.98 13.73
C TYR A 179 -27.77 8.94 13.84
N ILE A 180 -28.88 8.63 13.16
CA ILE A 180 -30.12 9.42 13.25
C ILE A 180 -30.62 9.45 14.70
N ASN A 181 -30.51 8.33 15.41
CA ASN A 181 -30.87 8.18 16.82
C ASN A 181 -29.79 8.71 17.78
N HIS A 182 -28.77 9.41 17.29
CA HIS A 182 -27.67 9.99 18.07
C HIS A 182 -26.87 8.99 18.93
N MET A 183 -26.90 7.70 18.60
CA MET A 183 -26.14 6.65 19.30
C MET A 183 -24.69 6.57 18.84
N ILE A 184 -24.41 6.96 17.59
CA ILE A 184 -23.04 7.00 17.03
C ILE A 184 -22.75 8.33 16.34
N PRO A 185 -21.49 8.81 16.35
CA PRO A 185 -21.10 9.99 15.60
C PRO A 185 -20.97 9.68 14.10
N PHE A 186 -21.11 10.71 13.26
CA PHE A 186 -20.91 10.61 11.80
C PHE A 186 -19.53 10.05 11.42
N SER A 187 -18.51 10.32 12.24
CA SER A 187 -17.15 9.79 12.02
C SER A 187 -17.11 8.27 11.97
N ASP A 188 -17.93 7.59 12.75
CA ASP A 188 -17.91 6.14 12.85
C ASP A 188 -18.55 5.50 11.61
N ILE A 189 -19.63 6.09 11.10
CA ILE A 189 -20.20 5.74 9.79
C ILE A 189 -19.17 5.92 8.68
N PHE A 190 -18.51 7.08 8.65
CA PHE A 190 -17.52 7.38 7.61
C PHE A 190 -16.36 6.38 7.65
N ILE A 191 -15.84 6.09 8.83
CA ILE A 191 -14.78 5.09 9.03
C ILE A 191 -15.24 3.71 8.58
N TYR A 192 -16.46 3.30 8.94
CA TYR A 192 -17.04 2.01 8.54
C TYR A 192 -17.06 1.86 7.01
N PHE A 193 -17.69 2.77 6.27
CA PHE A 193 -17.79 2.67 4.81
C PHE A 193 -16.43 2.79 4.12
N ILE A 194 -15.63 3.80 4.49
CA ILE A 194 -14.35 4.07 3.83
C ILE A 194 -13.35 2.96 4.06
N SER A 195 -13.26 2.41 5.27
CA SER A 195 -12.32 1.32 5.56
C SER A 195 -12.60 0.07 4.74
N ARG A 196 -13.88 -0.32 4.60
CA ARG A 196 -14.31 -1.47 3.78
C ARG A 196 -14.04 -1.25 2.28
N ILE A 197 -14.16 -0.02 1.77
CA ILE A 197 -13.81 0.27 0.37
C ILE A 197 -12.28 0.29 0.17
N LEU A 198 -11.55 0.97 1.06
CA LEU A 198 -10.10 1.16 0.96
C LEU A 198 -9.34 -0.17 0.99
N ILE A 199 -9.80 -1.14 1.78
CA ILE A 199 -9.13 -2.44 1.90
C ILE A 199 -9.10 -3.18 0.55
N TYR A 200 -10.10 -3.02 -0.31
CA TYR A 200 -10.16 -3.69 -1.61
C TYR A 200 -9.55 -2.88 -2.77
N MET A 201 -9.13 -1.63 -2.55
CA MET A 201 -8.50 -0.81 -3.60
C MET A 201 -7.20 -1.41 -4.15
N PRO A 202 -6.24 -1.89 -3.31
CA PRO A 202 -5.04 -2.54 -3.83
C PRO A 202 -5.38 -3.73 -4.73
N TYR A 203 -6.35 -4.53 -4.33
CA TYR A 203 -6.80 -5.69 -5.10
C TYR A 203 -7.27 -5.29 -6.50
N GLY A 204 -8.11 -4.25 -6.61
CA GLY A 204 -8.54 -3.70 -7.89
C GLY A 204 -7.39 -3.14 -8.73
N TYR A 205 -6.49 -2.39 -8.11
CA TYR A 205 -5.34 -1.76 -8.78
C TYR A 205 -4.42 -2.80 -9.44
N TYR A 206 -4.01 -3.83 -8.68
CA TYR A 206 -3.17 -4.90 -9.21
C TYR A 206 -3.93 -5.86 -10.12
N GLY A 207 -5.25 -5.98 -9.96
CA GLY A 207 -6.12 -6.74 -10.87
C GLY A 207 -5.98 -6.30 -12.32
N ILE A 208 -5.91 -4.99 -12.58
CA ILE A 208 -5.72 -4.46 -13.95
C ILE A 208 -4.36 -4.88 -14.54
N LEU A 209 -3.31 -4.97 -13.72
CA LEU A 209 -1.99 -5.42 -14.18
C LEU A 209 -1.99 -6.91 -14.57
N LEU A 210 -2.71 -7.74 -13.80
CA LEU A 210 -2.81 -9.19 -14.04
C LEU A 210 -3.73 -9.52 -15.22
N LEU A 211 -4.84 -8.80 -15.35
CA LEU A 211 -5.94 -9.10 -16.27
C LEU A 211 -6.01 -8.17 -17.48
N ARG A 212 -4.91 -7.48 -17.80
CA ARG A 212 -4.82 -6.41 -18.82
C ARG A 212 -5.42 -6.76 -20.20
N ASN A 213 -5.43 -8.04 -20.58
CA ASN A 213 -5.89 -8.51 -21.89
C ASN A 213 -7.11 -9.45 -21.80
N THR A 214 -7.89 -9.38 -20.72
CA THR A 214 -9.06 -10.25 -20.52
C THR A 214 -10.38 -9.52 -20.76
N SER A 215 -11.47 -10.25 -20.92
CA SER A 215 -12.79 -9.68 -21.12
C SER A 215 -13.34 -9.04 -19.84
N LYS A 216 -14.26 -8.07 -20.00
CA LYS A 216 -14.95 -7.40 -18.87
C LYS A 216 -15.64 -8.38 -17.93
N PHE A 217 -16.14 -9.50 -18.47
CA PHE A 217 -16.78 -10.55 -17.68
C PHE A 217 -15.79 -11.25 -16.74
N ILE A 218 -14.60 -11.61 -17.24
CA ILE A 218 -13.54 -12.20 -16.40
C ILE A 218 -13.09 -11.20 -15.33
N TRP A 219 -13.02 -9.91 -15.67
CA TRP A 219 -12.68 -8.87 -14.72
C TRP A 219 -13.73 -8.72 -13.61
N LEU A 220 -15.02 -8.80 -13.94
CA LEU A 220 -16.10 -8.77 -12.94
C LEU A 220 -16.02 -9.99 -12.00
N ILE A 221 -15.80 -11.19 -12.55
CA ILE A 221 -15.60 -12.40 -11.75
C ILE A 221 -14.40 -12.24 -10.82
N TYR A 222 -13.30 -11.69 -11.33
CA TYR A 222 -12.13 -11.43 -10.51
C TYR A 222 -12.46 -10.49 -9.35
N LEU A 223 -13.11 -9.35 -9.59
CA LEU A 223 -13.46 -8.44 -8.49
C LEU A 223 -14.29 -9.09 -7.38
N LEU A 224 -15.17 -10.03 -7.75
CA LEU A 224 -15.99 -10.78 -6.79
C LEU A 224 -15.25 -11.91 -6.09
N LEU A 225 -14.13 -12.39 -6.62
CA LEU A 225 -13.46 -13.59 -6.13
C LEU A 225 -12.91 -13.39 -4.71
N LEU A 226 -12.15 -12.31 -4.48
CA LEU A 226 -11.52 -12.05 -3.18
C LEU A 226 -12.55 -11.76 -2.07
N PRO A 227 -13.51 -10.82 -2.24
CA PRO A 227 -14.55 -10.59 -1.24
C PRO A 227 -15.36 -11.85 -0.95
N SER A 228 -15.81 -12.59 -1.99
CA SER A 228 -16.55 -13.84 -1.81
C SER A 228 -15.76 -14.90 -1.05
N THR A 229 -14.45 -14.99 -1.28
CA THR A 229 -13.60 -15.95 -0.56
C THR A 229 -13.47 -15.58 0.91
N ILE A 230 -13.33 -14.29 1.23
CA ILE A 230 -13.25 -13.81 2.62
C ILE A 230 -14.56 -14.07 3.35
N GLU A 231 -15.69 -13.68 2.77
CA GLU A 231 -17.03 -13.90 3.36
C GLU A 231 -17.33 -15.39 3.56
N LEU A 232 -16.98 -16.24 2.58
CA LEU A 232 -17.15 -17.68 2.71
C LEU A 232 -16.35 -18.25 3.88
N ILE A 233 -15.10 -17.82 4.06
CA ILE A 233 -14.28 -18.27 5.19
C ILE A 233 -14.82 -17.70 6.51
N GLN A 234 -15.26 -16.44 6.54
CA GLN A 234 -15.86 -15.84 7.74
C GLN A 234 -17.16 -16.54 8.14
N TYR A 235 -18.00 -16.92 7.18
CA TYR A 235 -19.19 -17.75 7.44
C TYR A 235 -18.84 -19.06 8.17
N LEU A 236 -17.70 -19.69 7.83
CA LEU A 236 -17.28 -20.94 8.44
C LEU A 236 -16.61 -20.77 9.82
N ILE A 237 -15.85 -19.69 10.02
CA ILE A 237 -15.02 -19.51 11.23
C ILE A 237 -15.68 -18.57 12.25
N ILE A 238 -16.28 -17.46 11.79
CA ILE A 238 -16.86 -16.39 12.63
C ILE A 238 -18.18 -15.94 11.99
N PRO A 239 -19.27 -16.73 12.09
CA PRO A 239 -20.51 -16.47 11.37
C PRO A 239 -21.10 -15.06 11.61
N GLY A 240 -20.99 -14.53 12.83
CA GLY A 240 -21.47 -13.20 13.21
C GLY A 240 -20.75 -12.01 12.55
N ARG A 241 -19.72 -12.26 11.73
CA ARG A 241 -19.05 -11.24 10.90
C ARG A 241 -19.41 -11.28 9.43
N CYS A 242 -20.00 -12.38 8.97
CA CYS A 242 -20.35 -12.55 7.56
C CYS A 242 -21.48 -11.57 7.21
N ASP A 243 -21.21 -10.71 6.22
CA ASP A 243 -22.07 -9.62 5.82
C ASP A 243 -22.08 -9.50 4.29
N ILE A 244 -23.25 -9.70 3.68
CA ILE A 244 -23.38 -9.63 2.22
C ILE A 244 -22.99 -8.25 1.65
N ASP A 245 -23.07 -7.19 2.47
CA ASP A 245 -22.65 -5.83 2.11
C ASP A 245 -21.16 -5.77 1.73
N ASP A 246 -20.33 -6.66 2.27
CA ASP A 246 -18.90 -6.71 1.96
C ASP A 246 -18.57 -7.10 0.53
N LEU A 247 -19.44 -7.88 -0.12
CA LEU A 247 -19.30 -8.12 -1.56
C LEU A 247 -19.48 -6.84 -2.37
N ILE A 248 -20.42 -5.99 -1.94
CA ILE A 248 -20.72 -4.72 -2.60
C ILE A 248 -19.56 -3.73 -2.37
N TYR A 249 -19.06 -3.62 -1.13
CA TYR A 249 -17.88 -2.81 -0.85
C TYR A 249 -16.63 -3.31 -1.56
N GLY A 250 -16.48 -4.63 -1.68
CA GLY A 250 -15.40 -5.26 -2.45
C GLY A 250 -15.44 -4.90 -3.93
N LEU A 251 -16.62 -4.95 -4.55
CA LEU A 251 -16.83 -4.50 -5.92
C LEU A 251 -16.48 -3.01 -6.09
N ILE A 252 -16.99 -2.15 -5.21
CA ILE A 252 -16.76 -0.70 -5.27
C ILE A 252 -15.27 -0.40 -5.08
N GLY A 253 -14.64 -0.95 -4.04
CA GLY A 253 -13.22 -0.78 -3.76
C GLY A 253 -12.34 -1.29 -4.89
N GLY A 254 -12.67 -2.46 -5.46
CA GLY A 254 -12.01 -3.01 -6.64
C GLY A 254 -12.14 -2.12 -7.88
N ALA A 255 -13.33 -1.58 -8.14
CA ALA A 255 -13.57 -0.66 -9.24
C ALA A 255 -12.80 0.66 -9.09
N ILE A 256 -12.77 1.26 -7.89
CA ILE A 256 -12.00 2.49 -7.65
C ILE A 256 -10.49 2.19 -7.74
N GLY A 257 -10.03 1.04 -7.24
CA GLY A 257 -8.65 0.59 -7.41
C GLY A 257 -8.23 0.50 -8.88
N ALA A 258 -9.08 -0.07 -9.73
CA ALA A 258 -8.86 -0.10 -11.17
C ALA A 258 -8.84 1.30 -11.79
N LEU A 259 -9.76 2.18 -11.40
CA LEU A 259 -9.78 3.58 -11.84
C LEU A 259 -8.47 4.31 -11.48
N LEU A 260 -7.93 4.09 -10.28
CA LEU A 260 -6.64 4.65 -9.85
C LEU A 260 -5.49 4.18 -10.75
N PHE A 261 -5.50 2.93 -11.21
CA PHE A 261 -4.50 2.45 -12.17
C PHE A 261 -4.59 3.18 -13.50
N TYR A 262 -5.80 3.32 -14.05
CA TYR A 262 -6.01 4.06 -15.30
C TYR A 262 -5.59 5.53 -15.17
N LEU A 263 -5.93 6.17 -14.05
CA LEU A 263 -5.49 7.54 -13.75
C LEU A 263 -3.97 7.63 -13.66
N THR A 264 -3.31 6.70 -12.96
CA THR A 264 -1.85 6.63 -12.86
C THR A 264 -1.23 6.53 -14.25
N ASN A 265 -1.74 5.64 -15.11
CA ASN A 265 -1.24 5.47 -16.47
C ASN A 265 -1.53 6.70 -17.36
N ALA A 266 -2.66 7.37 -17.18
CA ALA A 266 -3.01 8.58 -17.92
C ALA A 266 -2.07 9.75 -17.57
N ILE A 267 -1.85 10.00 -16.27
CA ILE A 267 -0.89 11.02 -15.79
C ILE A 267 0.51 10.69 -16.30
N TYR A 268 0.93 9.44 -16.15
CA TYR A 268 2.25 8.98 -16.58
C TYR A 268 2.45 9.18 -18.09
N ARG A 269 1.43 8.88 -18.91
CA ARG A 269 1.46 9.09 -20.37
C ARG A 269 1.48 10.57 -20.74
N TRP A 270 0.73 11.41 -20.01
CA TRP A 270 0.68 12.85 -20.25
C TRP A 270 2.05 13.50 -20.02
N VAL A 271 2.77 13.14 -18.96
CA VAL A 271 4.08 13.73 -18.65
C VAL A 271 5.22 13.11 -19.47
N SER A 272 5.28 11.78 -19.54
CA SER A 272 6.44 11.06 -20.12
C SER A 272 6.30 10.73 -21.61
N GLY A 273 5.09 10.85 -22.17
CA GLY A 273 4.76 10.41 -23.53
C GLY A 273 4.76 8.89 -23.73
N LYS A 274 4.98 8.10 -22.68
CA LYS A 274 5.06 6.63 -22.74
C LYS A 274 4.01 5.99 -21.85
N ASN A 275 3.58 4.77 -22.16
CA ASN A 275 2.69 4.02 -21.27
C ASN A 275 3.43 3.57 -20.02
N PHE A 276 2.75 3.62 -18.87
CA PHE A 276 3.26 3.11 -17.60
C PHE A 276 3.65 1.63 -17.73
N LEU A 277 4.84 1.29 -17.21
CA LEU A 277 5.43 -0.06 -17.27
C LEU A 277 5.63 -0.65 -18.68
N SER A 278 5.67 0.18 -19.72
CA SER A 278 6.01 -0.30 -21.07
C SER A 278 7.49 -0.72 -21.15
N LYS A 279 7.78 -1.86 -21.79
CA LYS A 279 9.16 -2.25 -22.16
C LYS A 279 9.58 -1.46 -23.41
N GLY A 280 10.78 -0.88 -23.37
CA GLY A 280 11.24 0.20 -24.25
C GLY A 280 11.16 0.03 -25.77
N SER A 281 10.85 -1.14 -26.34
CA SER A 281 10.69 -1.30 -27.79
C SER A 281 9.28 -1.05 -28.32
N LYS A 282 8.25 -1.02 -27.46
CA LYS A 282 6.84 -0.77 -27.86
C LYS A 282 6.36 0.65 -27.56
N ALA A 283 7.24 1.50 -27.04
CA ALA A 283 6.87 2.81 -26.50
C ALA A 283 6.57 3.88 -27.57
N ARG A 284 6.99 3.69 -28.83
CA ARG A 284 6.93 4.76 -29.84
C ARG A 284 5.65 4.83 -30.66
N TYR A 285 4.88 3.75 -30.78
CA TYR A 285 3.63 3.76 -31.54
C TYR A 285 2.65 2.72 -31.01
N SER A 286 1.83 3.15 -30.05
CA SER A 286 0.49 2.57 -29.93
C SER A 286 -0.49 3.71 -29.83
N ASN A 287 -0.78 4.31 -30.99
CA ASN A 287 -1.99 5.09 -31.23
C ASN A 287 -3.24 4.21 -31.29
N LYS A 288 -3.16 2.91 -30.95
CA LYS A 288 -4.38 2.17 -30.66
C LYS A 288 -4.97 2.79 -29.41
N PRO A 289 -6.21 3.33 -29.46
CA PRO A 289 -6.92 3.65 -28.24
C PRO A 289 -6.87 2.38 -27.39
N LEU A 290 -6.66 2.54 -26.09
CA LEU A 290 -7.02 1.51 -25.13
C LEU A 290 -8.51 1.30 -25.37
N TYR A 291 -8.84 0.32 -26.21
CA TYR A 291 -10.21 0.06 -26.60
C TYR A 291 -10.98 -0.25 -25.33
N PHE A 292 -12.04 0.53 -25.14
CA PHE A 292 -13.13 0.26 -24.23
C PHE A 292 -13.77 -1.09 -24.52
#